data_AF-A0A9X2MK64-F1
#
_entry.id   AF-A0A9X2MK64-F1
#
_cell.length_a   1.000
_cell.length_b   1.000
_cell.length_c   1.000
_cell.angle_alpha   90.00
_cell.angle_beta   90.00
_cell.angle_gamma   90.00
#
_symmetry.space_group_name_H-M   'P 1'
#
loop_
_entity.id
_entity.type
_entity.pdbx_description
1 polymer ?
#
loop_
_entity_poly.entity_id
_entity_poly.type
_entity_poly.pdbx_seq_one_letter_code
_entity_poly.pdbx_strand_id
1 'polypeptide(L)'
;MFFKTTVQHEELRTKIRKFAEEEVKPIAFMLDQENKFPKEAIKKLGKMGMMGIPYPKEYGGAGLDVISYAIAVEELSRVDGGTGVILSAHTSLGAYPIAAYGTEEQKQKYLVPLAKGEKIGAFGLTEENAGSDAGGTETTAVLEGDHYILNGEKIFITNAGEADIYIVFAVTTPGIGTRGISAFIVEKDWEGFTFGEHYDKMGIRSSATAELIFNNVKVPKKNLLGKEGEGFKIAMSTLDGGRIGIAAQALGIAQGAYENALEYAKERVQFGKPIAHNQAISFKLADMATKLRASRFLVYSAAELKENNEPYNMEAAMAKQYVSDVTLEIVNDALQIFGGSGYLKGMEVERAYRDAKICTIYEGTNEIQRIVIASHIIGKMPKTEAKVSQGGPATGYRKKKIFKEGTPKEQVDALVEELKKEGYDFTVGIPLDTPISKAERVVSAGLGIGEKENMKLIEDLAVQAGAAIGSSRPVAENLKYLPLNRYVGMSGQKFNGNLYIACGISGAGQHLKGIKNATTIVAINNDPNAKIFKNADYGIVGDLKEILPLLTAALDNGEPKKEAPPMKKMKRAVPKKVVPNWKHHVCNGCGYEYDPGVGDPEGEVRPGTLFNDIPEEWTCPACGEEKDMFIEA
;
A
#
# COMPACT_ATOMS: atom_id res chain seq x y z
N MET A 1 39.40 -8.38 -14.94
CA MET A 1 38.22 -8.59 -15.80
C MET A 1 37.96 -7.34 -16.62
N PHE A 2 37.58 -7.50 -17.89
CA PHE A 2 37.15 -6.41 -18.76
C PHE A 2 35.62 -6.46 -18.86
N PHE A 3 34.93 -5.56 -18.17
CA PHE A 3 33.47 -5.55 -18.15
C PHE A 3 32.93 -4.81 -19.37
N LYS A 4 32.30 -5.56 -20.28
CA LYS A 4 31.68 -5.06 -21.50
C LYS A 4 30.38 -5.83 -21.77
N THR A 5 29.32 -5.09 -22.05
CA THR A 5 28.06 -5.63 -22.59
C THR A 5 28.28 -6.28 -23.96
N THR A 6 27.44 -7.24 -24.30
CA THR A 6 27.49 -7.93 -25.60
C THR A 6 26.99 -7.02 -26.72
N VAL A 7 27.21 -7.42 -27.97
CA VAL A 7 26.64 -6.69 -29.13
C VAL A 7 25.12 -6.69 -29.06
N GLN A 8 24.52 -7.82 -28.68
CA GLN A 8 23.07 -7.99 -28.52
C GLN A 8 22.51 -7.05 -27.43
N HIS A 9 23.25 -6.84 -26.34
CA HIS A 9 22.86 -5.89 -25.29
C HIS A 9 22.81 -4.45 -25.82
N GLU A 10 23.80 -4.04 -26.62
CA GLU A 10 23.84 -2.68 -27.18
C GLU A 10 22.83 -2.47 -28.34
N GLU A 11 22.55 -3.52 -29.13
CA GLU A 11 21.45 -3.50 -30.11
C GLU A 11 20.09 -3.34 -29.41
N LEU A 12 19.86 -4.10 -28.33
CA LEU A 12 18.65 -3.95 -27.51
C LEU A 12 18.57 -2.54 -26.90
N ARG A 13 19.67 -2.05 -26.30
CA ARG A 13 19.74 -0.69 -25.74
C ARG A 13 19.31 0.34 -26.77
N THR A 14 19.85 0.26 -27.98
CA THR A 14 19.52 1.16 -29.08
C THR A 14 18.04 1.08 -29.45
N LYS A 15 17.49 -0.13 -29.53
CA LYS A 15 16.07 -0.36 -29.82
C LYS A 15 15.15 0.24 -28.74
N ILE A 16 15.43 0.00 -27.46
CA ILE A 16 14.61 0.53 -26.37
C ILE A 16 14.78 2.04 -26.22
N ARG A 17 16.00 2.57 -26.37
CA ARG A 17 16.26 4.01 -26.37
C ARG A 17 15.42 4.73 -27.42
N LYS A 18 15.44 4.22 -28.66
CA LYS A 18 14.63 4.77 -29.76
C LYS A 18 13.15 4.76 -29.41
N PHE A 19 12.63 3.65 -28.88
CA PHE A 19 11.25 3.57 -28.43
C PHE A 19 10.93 4.59 -27.32
N ALA A 20 11.78 4.70 -26.31
CA ALA A 20 11.59 5.65 -25.21
C ALA A 20 11.57 7.11 -25.74
N GLU A 21 12.43 7.45 -26.69
CA GLU A 21 12.49 8.79 -27.29
C GLU A 21 11.31 9.10 -28.21
N GLU A 22 10.86 8.14 -29.01
CA GLU A 22 9.80 8.36 -30.01
C GLU A 22 8.39 8.20 -29.44
N GLU A 23 8.20 7.30 -28.47
CA GLU A 23 6.86 6.89 -28.01
C GLU A 23 6.54 7.37 -26.58
N VAL A 24 7.56 7.53 -25.72
CA VAL A 24 7.37 7.88 -24.31
C VAL A 24 7.67 9.36 -24.05
N LYS A 25 8.83 9.86 -24.53
CA LYS A 25 9.27 11.25 -24.29
C LYS A 25 8.21 12.30 -24.69
N PRO A 26 7.53 12.19 -25.85
CA PRO A 26 6.57 13.20 -26.27
C PRO A 26 5.34 13.33 -25.36
N ILE A 27 5.00 12.27 -24.62
CA ILE A 27 3.80 12.23 -23.76
C ILE A 27 4.13 12.32 -22.26
N ALA A 28 5.40 12.15 -21.86
CA ALA A 28 5.81 12.06 -20.46
C ALA A 28 5.40 13.28 -19.61
N PHE A 29 5.45 14.49 -20.17
CA PHE A 29 4.99 15.70 -19.44
C PHE A 29 3.50 15.65 -19.11
N MET A 30 2.66 15.28 -20.09
CA MET A 30 1.21 15.22 -19.90
C MET A 30 0.82 14.09 -18.94
N LEU A 31 1.48 12.94 -19.03
CA LEU A 31 1.25 11.82 -18.12
C LEU A 31 1.59 12.20 -16.66
N ASP A 32 2.70 12.91 -16.45
CA ASP A 32 3.09 13.41 -15.13
C ASP A 32 2.10 14.44 -14.60
N GLN A 33 1.73 15.44 -15.40
CA GLN A 33 0.75 16.47 -15.00
C GLN A 33 -0.61 15.86 -14.65
N GLU A 34 -1.11 14.96 -15.48
CA GLU A 34 -2.46 14.39 -15.35
C GLU A 34 -2.53 13.16 -14.45
N ASN A 35 -1.39 12.67 -13.92
CA ASN A 35 -1.29 11.43 -13.14
C ASN A 35 -1.91 10.22 -13.87
N LYS A 36 -1.49 9.99 -15.12
CA LYS A 36 -2.10 9.00 -16.02
C LYS A 36 -1.15 7.91 -16.47
N PHE A 37 -1.71 6.70 -16.60
CA PHE A 37 -1.00 5.52 -17.11
C PHE A 37 -0.82 5.55 -18.64
N PRO A 38 0.37 5.26 -19.19
CA PRO A 38 0.66 5.30 -20.63
C PRO A 38 0.17 4.06 -21.40
N LYS A 39 -1.15 3.81 -21.42
CA LYS A 39 -1.74 2.57 -21.97
C LYS A 39 -1.24 2.20 -23.37
N GLU A 40 -1.25 3.16 -24.30
CA GLU A 40 -0.85 2.91 -25.69
C GLU A 40 0.64 2.61 -25.83
N ALA A 41 1.51 3.29 -25.08
CA ALA A 41 2.94 3.00 -25.09
C ALA A 41 3.24 1.60 -24.52
N ILE A 42 2.60 1.22 -23.42
CA ILE A 42 2.76 -0.12 -22.84
C ILE A 42 2.26 -1.21 -23.79
N LYS A 43 1.13 -0.97 -24.49
CA LYS A 43 0.63 -1.88 -25.51
C LYS A 43 1.60 -2.03 -26.69
N LYS A 44 2.24 -0.95 -27.13
CA LYS A 44 3.30 -1.01 -28.16
C LYS A 44 4.52 -1.78 -27.66
N LEU A 45 4.94 -1.58 -26.41
CA LEU A 45 6.04 -2.30 -25.78
C LEU A 45 5.75 -3.81 -25.70
N GLY A 46 4.52 -4.20 -25.37
CA GLY A 46 4.03 -5.58 -25.44
C GLY A 46 4.14 -6.17 -26.85
N LYS A 47 3.64 -5.47 -27.88
CA LYS A 47 3.76 -5.89 -29.28
C LYS A 47 5.22 -6.03 -29.76
N MET A 48 6.15 -5.30 -29.16
CA MET A 48 7.58 -5.43 -29.44
C MET A 48 8.22 -6.68 -28.80
N GLY A 49 7.47 -7.43 -27.98
CA GLY A 49 7.94 -8.60 -27.23
C GLY A 49 8.72 -8.23 -25.96
N MET A 50 8.63 -6.99 -25.48
CA MET A 50 9.50 -6.46 -24.43
C MET A 50 8.88 -6.52 -23.02
N MET A 51 7.69 -7.09 -22.87
CA MET A 51 7.07 -7.30 -21.55
C MET A 51 7.56 -8.62 -20.91
N GLY A 52 7.92 -9.62 -21.72
CA GLY A 52 8.48 -10.89 -21.27
C GLY A 52 9.96 -11.08 -21.60
N ILE A 53 10.79 -10.05 -21.40
CA ILE A 53 12.23 -10.07 -21.78
C ILE A 53 12.97 -11.31 -21.29
N PRO A 54 12.98 -11.62 -19.96
CA PRO A 54 13.78 -12.74 -19.45
C PRO A 54 13.11 -14.11 -19.61
N TYR A 55 11.87 -14.16 -20.11
CA TYR A 55 11.12 -15.42 -20.11
C TYR A 55 11.39 -16.25 -21.36
N PRO A 56 11.41 -17.59 -21.23
CA PRO A 56 11.62 -18.48 -22.36
C PRO A 56 10.63 -18.28 -23.51
N LYS A 57 11.11 -18.52 -24.73
CA LYS A 57 10.29 -18.41 -25.96
C LYS A 57 9.10 -19.36 -25.97
N GLU A 58 9.20 -20.53 -25.33
CA GLU A 58 8.10 -21.49 -25.20
C GLU A 58 6.88 -20.91 -24.45
N TYR A 59 7.11 -19.95 -23.54
CA TYR A 59 6.06 -19.22 -22.85
C TYR A 59 5.75 -17.87 -23.52
N GLY A 60 6.26 -17.63 -24.73
CA GLY A 60 6.02 -16.38 -25.48
C GLY A 60 6.88 -15.19 -25.04
N GLY A 61 7.92 -15.41 -24.23
CA GLY A 61 8.89 -14.38 -23.87
C GLY A 61 9.97 -14.20 -24.95
N ALA A 62 10.86 -13.21 -24.74
CA ALA A 62 11.94 -12.92 -25.68
C ALA A 62 13.13 -13.89 -25.55
N GLY A 63 13.27 -14.56 -24.40
CA GLY A 63 14.39 -15.44 -24.08
C GLY A 63 15.73 -14.71 -24.01
N LEU A 64 15.72 -13.45 -23.54
CA LEU A 64 16.93 -12.66 -23.30
C LEU A 64 17.35 -12.79 -21.83
N ASP A 65 18.53 -12.28 -21.48
CA ASP A 65 19.07 -12.41 -20.14
C ASP A 65 18.59 -11.31 -19.17
N VAL A 66 18.89 -11.47 -17.89
CA VAL A 66 18.55 -10.47 -16.85
C VAL A 66 19.24 -9.12 -17.11
N ILE A 67 20.41 -9.08 -17.74
CA ILE A 67 21.09 -7.84 -18.12
C ILE A 67 20.28 -7.09 -19.18
N SER A 68 19.76 -7.79 -20.19
CA SER A 68 18.86 -7.24 -21.20
C SER A 68 17.60 -6.65 -20.57
N TYR A 69 17.03 -7.31 -19.55
CA TYR A 69 15.94 -6.76 -18.75
C TYR A 69 16.33 -5.46 -18.04
N ALA A 70 17.48 -5.44 -17.36
CA ALA A 70 17.96 -4.23 -16.67
C ALA A 70 18.19 -3.07 -17.65
N ILE A 71 18.75 -3.34 -18.84
CA ILE A 71 18.93 -2.34 -19.90
C ILE A 71 17.59 -1.74 -20.35
N ALA A 72 16.56 -2.58 -20.54
CA ALA A 72 15.26 -2.08 -20.96
C ALA A 72 14.62 -1.16 -19.89
N VAL A 73 14.70 -1.55 -18.62
CA VAL A 73 14.21 -0.70 -17.50
C VAL A 73 15.01 0.60 -17.41
N GLU A 74 16.34 0.54 -17.54
CA GLU A 74 17.22 1.72 -17.53
C GLU A 74 16.86 2.70 -18.65
N GLU A 75 16.75 2.24 -19.89
CA GLU A 75 16.51 3.12 -21.05
C GLU A 75 15.10 3.72 -21.05
N LEU A 76 14.08 3.00 -20.56
CA LEU A 76 12.75 3.58 -20.35
C LEU A 76 12.77 4.64 -19.24
N SER A 77 13.42 4.34 -18.11
CA SER A 77 13.50 5.23 -16.95
C SER A 77 14.35 6.48 -17.19
N ARG A 78 15.26 6.43 -18.18
CA ARG A 78 16.00 7.59 -18.68
C ARG A 78 15.09 8.70 -19.20
N VAL A 79 13.92 8.32 -19.71
CA VAL A 79 12.92 9.26 -20.21
C VAL A 79 11.80 9.48 -19.19
N ASP A 80 11.27 8.39 -18.61
CA ASP A 80 10.14 8.44 -17.68
C ASP A 80 10.24 7.33 -16.63
N GLY A 81 10.46 7.70 -15.37
CA GLY A 81 10.63 6.74 -14.27
C GLY A 81 9.39 5.87 -14.03
N GLY A 82 8.19 6.38 -14.32
CA GLY A 82 6.95 5.62 -14.19
C GLY A 82 6.81 4.52 -15.24
N THR A 83 7.11 4.81 -16.51
CA THR A 83 7.13 3.80 -17.59
C THR A 83 8.13 2.68 -17.30
N GLY A 84 9.32 3.02 -16.79
CA GLY A 84 10.30 2.03 -16.38
C GLY A 84 9.82 1.10 -15.26
N VAL A 85 9.18 1.64 -14.22
CA VAL A 85 8.66 0.80 -13.12
C VAL A 85 7.44 -0.03 -13.52
N ILE A 86 6.64 0.41 -14.51
CA ILE A 86 5.55 -0.42 -15.05
C ILE A 86 6.10 -1.73 -15.60
N LEU A 87 7.17 -1.67 -16.41
CA LEU A 87 7.86 -2.85 -16.91
C LEU A 87 8.49 -3.65 -15.76
N SER A 88 9.21 -2.98 -14.85
CA SER A 88 9.86 -3.64 -13.71
C SER A 88 8.86 -4.43 -12.86
N ALA A 89 7.75 -3.81 -12.45
CA ALA A 89 6.73 -4.45 -11.64
C ALA A 89 6.03 -5.58 -12.39
N HIS A 90 5.71 -5.39 -13.67
CA HIS A 90 5.13 -6.45 -14.50
C HIS A 90 6.04 -7.68 -14.58
N THR A 91 7.30 -7.49 -15.00
CA THR A 91 8.23 -8.59 -15.22
C THR A 91 8.70 -9.17 -13.89
N SER A 92 9.41 -8.39 -13.07
CA SER A 92 10.08 -8.93 -11.89
C SER A 92 9.16 -9.28 -10.71
N LEU A 93 7.98 -8.66 -10.60
CA LEU A 93 7.07 -8.88 -9.48
C LEU A 93 5.80 -9.65 -9.86
N GLY A 94 5.20 -9.33 -11.01
CA GLY A 94 3.96 -9.96 -11.47
C GLY A 94 4.19 -11.32 -12.14
N ALA A 95 5.13 -11.38 -13.09
CA ALA A 95 5.36 -12.57 -13.91
C ALA A 95 6.37 -13.55 -13.29
N TYR A 96 7.42 -13.06 -12.64
CA TYR A 96 8.48 -13.92 -12.06
C TYR A 96 7.96 -14.96 -11.06
N PRO A 97 7.07 -14.65 -10.10
CA PRO A 97 6.57 -15.66 -9.17
C PRO A 97 5.89 -16.84 -9.89
N ILE A 98 5.15 -16.56 -10.95
CA ILE A 98 4.48 -17.58 -11.76
C ILE A 98 5.52 -18.41 -12.55
N ALA A 99 6.52 -17.74 -13.14
CA ALA A 99 7.59 -18.43 -13.85
C ALA A 99 8.40 -19.37 -12.93
N ALA A 100 8.69 -18.94 -11.71
CA ALA A 100 9.54 -19.67 -10.77
C ALA A 100 8.79 -20.74 -9.96
N TYR A 101 7.55 -20.47 -9.55
CA TYR A 101 6.80 -21.31 -8.60
C TYR A 101 5.47 -21.85 -9.15
N GLY A 102 5.10 -21.45 -10.37
CA GLY A 102 3.87 -21.90 -11.00
C GLY A 102 3.97 -23.34 -11.49
N THR A 103 2.85 -24.05 -11.40
CA THR A 103 2.62 -25.28 -12.17
C THR A 103 2.61 -25.00 -13.66
N GLU A 104 2.78 -26.03 -14.50
CA GLU A 104 2.75 -25.85 -15.95
C GLU A 104 1.40 -25.26 -16.42
N GLU A 105 0.30 -25.70 -15.84
CA GLU A 105 -1.03 -25.16 -16.12
C GLU A 105 -1.15 -23.68 -15.75
N GLN A 106 -0.56 -23.27 -14.62
CA GLN A 106 -0.51 -21.85 -14.22
C GLN A 106 0.38 -21.03 -15.16
N LYS A 107 1.52 -21.56 -15.61
CA LYS A 107 2.39 -20.88 -16.58
C LYS A 107 1.67 -20.68 -17.91
N GLN A 108 1.05 -21.73 -18.44
CA GLN A 108 0.28 -21.63 -19.68
C GLN A 108 -0.89 -20.64 -19.56
N LYS A 109 -1.61 -20.66 -18.43
CA LYS A 109 -2.77 -19.76 -18.24
C LYS A 109 -2.38 -18.31 -17.97
N TYR A 110 -1.33 -18.06 -17.18
CA TYR A 110 -1.02 -16.73 -16.66
C TYR A 110 0.31 -16.17 -17.13
N LEU A 111 1.39 -16.97 -17.17
CA LEU A 111 2.70 -16.47 -17.63
C LEU A 111 2.69 -16.15 -19.11
N VAL A 112 2.08 -17.00 -19.96
CA VAL A 112 2.05 -16.79 -21.41
C VAL A 112 1.45 -15.44 -21.81
N PRO A 113 0.23 -15.06 -21.38
CA PRO A 113 -0.32 -13.75 -21.73
C PRO A 113 0.47 -12.58 -21.12
N LEU A 114 1.11 -12.77 -19.95
CA LEU A 114 2.00 -11.77 -19.37
C LEU A 114 3.26 -11.58 -20.24
N ALA A 115 3.96 -12.67 -20.58
CA ALA A 115 5.20 -12.63 -21.35
C ALA A 115 5.00 -12.05 -22.77
N LYS A 116 3.85 -12.32 -23.39
CA LYS A 116 3.44 -11.72 -24.66
C LYS A 116 3.05 -10.24 -24.56
N GLY A 117 2.89 -9.70 -23.35
CA GLY A 117 2.41 -8.34 -23.11
C GLY A 117 0.93 -8.13 -23.47
N GLU A 118 0.14 -9.21 -23.50
CA GLU A 118 -1.32 -9.16 -23.69
C GLU A 118 -2.04 -8.79 -22.39
N LYS A 119 -1.44 -9.16 -21.25
CA LYS A 119 -1.89 -8.82 -19.90
C LYS A 119 -0.78 -8.14 -19.09
N ILE A 120 -1.17 -7.35 -18.10
CA ILE A 120 -0.24 -6.70 -17.16
C ILE A 120 -0.31 -7.38 -15.79
N GLY A 121 0.84 -7.42 -15.10
CA GLY A 121 1.02 -8.08 -13.82
C GLY A 121 1.25 -7.07 -12.70
N ALA A 122 0.81 -7.42 -11.50
CA ALA A 122 1.00 -6.63 -10.27
C ALA A 122 1.26 -7.54 -9.05
N PHE A 123 1.74 -6.95 -7.96
CA PHE A 123 2.21 -7.66 -6.77
C PHE A 123 1.67 -7.02 -5.50
N GLY A 124 0.77 -7.73 -4.80
CA GLY A 124 0.02 -7.28 -3.63
C GLY A 124 0.56 -7.86 -2.32
N LEU A 125 1.57 -7.22 -1.74
CA LEU A 125 2.17 -7.61 -0.45
C LEU A 125 1.82 -6.65 0.69
N THR A 126 2.09 -5.36 0.47
CA THR A 126 2.07 -4.30 1.50
C THR A 126 0.67 -3.98 2.01
N GLU A 127 0.58 -3.73 3.32
CA GLU A 127 -0.63 -3.29 4.03
C GLU A 127 -0.33 -2.07 4.91
N GLU A 128 -1.36 -1.41 5.45
CA GLU A 128 -1.18 -0.23 6.33
C GLU A 128 -0.32 -0.52 7.56
N ASN A 129 -0.43 -1.74 8.12
CA ASN A 129 0.35 -2.21 9.25
C ASN A 129 1.67 -2.91 8.82
N ALA A 130 1.74 -3.43 7.59
CA ALA A 130 2.82 -4.29 7.10
C ALA A 130 3.51 -3.70 5.87
N GLY A 131 4.47 -2.80 6.11
CA GLY A 131 5.38 -2.23 5.11
C GLY A 131 6.74 -2.91 5.12
N SER A 132 7.70 -2.31 5.84
CA SER A 132 9.01 -2.91 6.08
C SER A 132 8.92 -4.24 6.83
N ASP A 133 7.95 -4.38 7.75
CA ASP A 133 7.60 -5.65 8.38
C ASP A 133 6.56 -6.40 7.54
N ALA A 134 6.97 -6.85 6.35
CA ALA A 134 6.08 -7.52 5.41
C ALA A 134 5.49 -8.84 5.94
N GLY A 135 6.09 -9.41 7.01
CA GLY A 135 5.58 -10.63 7.66
C GLY A 135 4.33 -10.39 8.51
N GLY A 136 4.01 -9.13 8.84
CA GLY A 136 2.84 -8.73 9.63
C GLY A 136 1.54 -8.60 8.83
N THR A 137 1.45 -9.17 7.62
CA THR A 137 0.24 -9.12 6.79
C THR A 137 -0.97 -9.74 7.51
N GLU A 138 -2.13 -9.10 7.39
CA GLU A 138 -3.40 -9.47 8.03
C GLU A 138 -4.48 -9.89 7.00
N THR A 139 -4.28 -9.68 5.69
CA THR A 139 -5.17 -10.25 4.66
C THR A 139 -5.25 -11.76 4.84
N THR A 140 -6.46 -12.31 4.90
CA THR A 140 -6.72 -13.74 5.16
C THR A 140 -7.15 -14.48 3.91
N ALA A 141 -6.84 -15.77 3.83
CA ALA A 141 -7.36 -16.70 2.84
C ALA A 141 -7.84 -17.98 3.53
N VAL A 142 -9.16 -18.23 3.55
CA VAL A 142 -9.76 -19.40 4.20
C VAL A 142 -10.20 -20.41 3.16
N LEU A 143 -9.75 -21.67 3.26
CA LEU A 143 -10.15 -22.72 2.33
C LEU A 143 -11.60 -23.16 2.59
N GLU A 144 -12.44 -23.05 1.57
CA GLU A 144 -13.84 -23.48 1.56
C GLU A 144 -14.08 -24.41 0.35
N GLY A 145 -13.97 -25.72 0.59
CA GLY A 145 -14.15 -26.72 -0.46
C GLY A 145 -13.07 -26.65 -1.55
N ASP A 146 -13.44 -26.15 -2.73
CA ASP A 146 -12.59 -26.07 -3.93
C ASP A 146 -11.96 -24.70 -4.19
N HIS A 147 -12.18 -23.73 -3.30
CA HIS A 147 -11.66 -22.38 -3.40
C HIS A 147 -11.28 -21.80 -2.03
N TYR A 148 -10.51 -20.72 -2.07
CA TYR A 148 -10.20 -19.87 -0.95
C TYR A 148 -11.09 -18.64 -0.95
N ILE A 149 -11.50 -18.18 0.22
CA ILE A 149 -12.14 -16.89 0.42
C ILE A 149 -11.08 -15.90 0.92
N LEU A 150 -10.75 -14.92 0.08
CA LEU A 150 -9.82 -13.84 0.43
C LEU A 150 -10.57 -12.62 0.98
N ASN A 151 -10.08 -12.10 2.10
CA ASN A 151 -10.57 -10.89 2.74
C ASN A 151 -9.41 -10.04 3.26
N GLY A 152 -9.47 -8.74 3.01
CA GLY A 152 -8.43 -7.80 3.42
C GLY A 152 -8.19 -6.72 2.39
N GLU A 153 -7.00 -6.15 2.43
CA GLU A 153 -6.61 -5.05 1.56
C GLU A 153 -5.11 -5.05 1.34
N LYS A 154 -4.66 -4.41 0.26
CA LYS A 154 -3.25 -4.09 0.03
C LYS A 154 -3.14 -2.63 -0.36
N ILE A 155 -2.04 -1.97 0.01
CA ILE A 155 -1.81 -0.56 -0.30
C ILE A 155 -0.52 -0.39 -1.11
N PHE A 156 -0.44 0.72 -1.84
CA PHE A 156 0.72 1.07 -2.68
C PHE A 156 1.03 0.08 -3.79
N ILE A 157 0.02 -0.56 -4.36
CA ILE A 157 0.25 -1.59 -5.38
C ILE A 157 0.45 -0.96 -6.75
N THR A 158 1.68 -1.04 -7.23
CA THR A 158 2.04 -0.64 -8.60
C THR A 158 1.26 -1.45 -9.64
N ASN A 159 0.82 -0.77 -10.69
CA ASN A 159 -0.08 -1.27 -11.75
C ASN A 159 -1.51 -1.60 -11.29
N ALA A 160 -1.90 -1.34 -10.04
CA ALA A 160 -3.27 -1.59 -9.59
C ALA A 160 -4.32 -0.83 -10.42
N GLY A 161 -5.43 -1.52 -10.72
CA GLY A 161 -6.49 -1.03 -11.60
C GLY A 161 -6.19 -1.21 -13.10
N GLU A 162 -4.91 -1.16 -13.50
CA GLU A 162 -4.48 -1.37 -14.89
C GLU A 162 -4.01 -2.82 -15.16
N ALA A 163 -3.51 -3.52 -14.14
CA ALA A 163 -3.10 -4.92 -14.24
C ALA A 163 -4.28 -5.88 -14.30
N ASP A 164 -4.09 -6.99 -14.99
CA ASP A 164 -5.07 -8.07 -15.16
C ASP A 164 -4.83 -9.23 -14.20
N ILE A 165 -3.57 -9.44 -13.77
CA ILE A 165 -3.15 -10.56 -12.94
C ILE A 165 -2.36 -10.02 -11.75
N TYR A 166 -2.73 -10.47 -10.55
CA TYR A 166 -2.14 -10.03 -9.28
C TYR A 166 -1.57 -11.23 -8.53
N ILE A 167 -0.36 -11.10 -8.01
CA ILE A 167 0.20 -12.03 -7.03
C ILE A 167 -0.05 -11.46 -5.64
N VAL A 168 -0.94 -12.08 -4.88
CA VAL A 168 -1.42 -11.59 -3.58
C VAL A 168 -0.94 -12.52 -2.47
N PHE A 169 -0.45 -11.93 -1.38
CA PHE A 169 0.00 -12.67 -0.20
C PHE A 169 -1.02 -12.55 0.92
N ALA A 170 -1.45 -13.69 1.46
CA ALA A 170 -2.49 -13.76 2.48
C ALA A 170 -2.18 -14.86 3.51
N VAL A 171 -2.62 -14.64 4.74
CA VAL A 171 -2.53 -15.59 5.86
C VAL A 171 -3.55 -16.71 5.65
N THR A 172 -3.04 -17.93 5.44
CA THR A 172 -3.85 -19.15 5.44
C THR A 172 -3.86 -19.82 6.81
N THR A 173 -2.77 -19.67 7.58
CA THR A 173 -2.64 -20.25 8.93
C THR A 173 -2.21 -19.17 9.93
N PRO A 174 -3.16 -18.58 10.68
CA PRO A 174 -2.84 -17.58 11.69
C PRO A 174 -1.92 -18.11 12.80
N GLY A 175 -1.20 -17.21 13.47
CA GLY A 175 -0.43 -17.52 14.68
C GLY A 175 0.97 -18.12 14.47
N ILE A 176 1.29 -18.64 13.28
CA ILE A 176 2.62 -19.25 13.00
C ILE A 176 3.59 -18.32 12.25
N GLY A 177 3.31 -17.01 12.26
CA GLY A 177 4.12 -15.96 11.65
C GLY A 177 4.27 -16.12 10.13
N THR A 178 5.48 -15.88 9.61
CA THR A 178 5.74 -15.90 8.15
C THR A 178 5.49 -17.25 7.49
N ARG A 179 5.45 -18.35 8.27
CA ARG A 179 5.11 -19.71 7.78
C ARG A 179 3.61 -19.91 7.54
N GLY A 180 2.78 -18.96 7.98
CA GLY A 180 1.33 -18.98 7.78
C GLY A 180 0.86 -18.21 6.55
N ILE A 181 1.79 -17.64 5.77
CA ILE A 181 1.51 -16.79 4.62
C ILE A 181 1.62 -17.63 3.34
N SER A 182 0.63 -17.53 2.47
CA SER A 182 0.56 -18.19 1.17
C SER A 182 0.45 -17.16 0.03
N ALA A 183 0.81 -17.56 -1.19
CA ALA A 183 0.73 -16.73 -2.38
C ALA A 183 -0.42 -17.19 -3.29
N PHE A 184 -1.16 -16.24 -3.87
CA PHE A 184 -2.31 -16.51 -4.72
C PHE A 184 -2.22 -15.71 -6.02
N ILE A 185 -2.59 -16.35 -7.13
CA ILE A 185 -2.83 -15.67 -8.41
C ILE A 185 -4.30 -15.20 -8.40
N VAL A 186 -4.53 -13.90 -8.47
CA VAL A 186 -5.87 -13.30 -8.49
C VAL A 186 -6.06 -12.58 -9.83
N GLU A 187 -7.18 -12.81 -10.50
CA GLU A 187 -7.51 -12.13 -11.75
C GLU A 187 -8.36 -10.89 -11.45
N LYS A 188 -8.15 -9.84 -12.25
CA LYS A 188 -9.03 -8.68 -12.28
C LYS A 188 -10.48 -9.09 -12.60
N ASP A 189 -11.44 -8.30 -12.13
CA ASP A 189 -12.88 -8.46 -12.35
C ASP A 189 -13.53 -9.66 -11.63
N TRP A 190 -12.79 -10.40 -10.80
CA TRP A 190 -13.41 -11.36 -9.89
C TRP A 190 -14.31 -10.67 -8.87
N GLU A 191 -15.47 -11.28 -8.61
CA GLU A 191 -16.44 -10.74 -7.67
C GLU A 191 -15.81 -10.51 -6.29
N GLY A 192 -16.03 -9.30 -5.74
CA GLY A 192 -15.46 -8.88 -4.47
C GLY A 192 -14.02 -8.34 -4.54
N PHE A 193 -13.33 -8.45 -5.69
CA PHE A 193 -12.01 -7.88 -5.89
C PHE A 193 -12.11 -6.52 -6.57
N THR A 194 -11.82 -5.46 -5.83
CA THR A 194 -11.97 -4.07 -6.29
C THR A 194 -10.71 -3.25 -5.97
N PHE A 195 -10.68 -2.01 -6.46
CA PHE A 195 -9.52 -1.13 -6.37
C PHE A 195 -9.90 0.20 -5.72
N GLY A 196 -8.98 0.76 -4.92
CA GLY A 196 -9.08 2.14 -4.48
C GLY A 196 -8.79 3.14 -5.61
N GLU A 197 -8.90 4.44 -5.30
CA GLU A 197 -8.50 5.48 -6.25
C GLU A 197 -6.98 5.45 -6.51
N HIS A 198 -6.60 5.86 -7.72
CA HIS A 198 -5.19 6.06 -8.05
C HIS A 198 -4.58 7.16 -7.18
N TYR A 199 -3.52 6.85 -6.43
CA TYR A 199 -2.87 7.83 -5.55
C TYR A 199 -2.25 9.00 -6.34
N ASP A 200 -2.42 10.21 -5.79
CA ASP A 200 -1.73 11.42 -6.23
C ASP A 200 -0.34 11.50 -5.58
N LYS A 201 0.70 11.17 -6.35
CA LYS A 201 2.06 10.94 -5.83
C LYS A 201 3.01 12.11 -6.11
N MET A 202 4.10 12.20 -5.33
CA MET A 202 5.19 13.17 -5.56
C MET A 202 5.83 13.00 -6.95
N GLY A 203 6.18 11.76 -7.32
CA GLY A 203 6.83 11.39 -8.58
C GLY A 203 6.29 10.07 -9.11
N ILE A 204 6.86 9.59 -10.20
CA ILE A 204 6.43 8.43 -11.01
C ILE A 204 4.93 8.45 -11.28
N ARG A 205 4.41 9.65 -11.59
CA ARG A 205 2.97 9.93 -11.74
C ARG A 205 2.35 9.28 -12.98
N SER A 206 3.19 8.82 -13.91
CA SER A 206 2.77 7.98 -15.04
C SER A 206 2.56 6.50 -14.66
N SER A 207 2.92 6.07 -13.44
CA SER A 207 2.69 4.72 -12.94
C SER A 207 1.42 4.65 -12.09
N ALA A 208 0.53 3.71 -12.41
CA ALA A 208 -0.65 3.43 -11.62
C ALA A 208 -0.26 2.84 -10.26
N THR A 209 -0.90 3.32 -9.20
CA THR A 209 -0.68 2.90 -7.81
C THR A 209 -1.97 3.08 -7.06
N ALA A 210 -2.53 2.02 -6.49
CA ALA A 210 -3.81 2.08 -5.78
C ALA A 210 -3.86 1.01 -4.68
N GLU A 211 -4.98 1.02 -3.96
CA GLU A 211 -5.34 -0.04 -3.02
C GLU A 211 -5.94 -1.22 -3.77
N LEU A 212 -5.71 -2.42 -3.26
CA LEU A 212 -6.45 -3.63 -3.60
C LEU A 212 -7.41 -3.93 -2.47
N ILE A 213 -8.66 -4.24 -2.77
CA ILE A 213 -9.70 -4.51 -1.76
C ILE A 213 -10.28 -5.89 -2.04
N PHE A 214 -10.24 -6.76 -1.04
CA PHE A 214 -10.75 -8.13 -1.11
C PHE A 214 -11.94 -8.27 -0.15
N ASN A 215 -13.12 -8.50 -0.73
CA ASN A 215 -14.35 -8.76 0.00
C ASN A 215 -14.92 -10.10 -0.45
N ASN A 216 -14.64 -11.15 0.33
CA ASN A 216 -15.06 -12.53 0.05
C ASN A 216 -14.71 -13.01 -1.37
N VAL A 217 -13.50 -12.68 -1.83
CA VAL A 217 -13.06 -13.04 -3.18
C VAL A 217 -12.84 -14.54 -3.25
N LYS A 218 -13.58 -15.21 -4.14
CA LYS A 218 -13.46 -16.65 -4.37
C LYS A 218 -12.29 -16.95 -5.30
N VAL A 219 -11.18 -17.40 -4.72
CA VAL A 219 -9.96 -17.77 -5.44
C VAL A 219 -9.89 -19.30 -5.57
N PRO A 220 -9.97 -19.89 -6.78
CA PRO A 220 -9.90 -21.35 -6.94
C PRO A 220 -8.67 -21.96 -6.26
N LYS A 221 -8.78 -23.16 -5.69
CA LYS A 221 -7.65 -23.83 -5.00
C LYS A 221 -6.42 -23.97 -5.91
N LYS A 222 -6.63 -24.18 -7.22
CA LYS A 222 -5.58 -24.24 -8.25
C LYS A 222 -4.85 -22.91 -8.50
N ASN A 223 -5.29 -21.81 -7.90
CA ASN A 223 -4.65 -20.50 -7.98
C ASN A 223 -3.72 -20.23 -6.79
N LEU A 224 -3.59 -21.16 -5.83
CA LEU A 224 -2.47 -21.19 -4.90
C LEU A 224 -1.16 -21.32 -5.70
N LEU A 225 -0.24 -20.39 -5.48
CA LEU A 225 1.07 -20.39 -6.12
C LEU A 225 2.12 -20.96 -5.16
N GLY A 226 2.79 -22.04 -5.58
CA GLY A 226 3.62 -22.84 -4.68
C GLY A 226 2.76 -23.64 -3.70
N LYS A 227 3.26 -23.85 -2.47
CA LYS A 227 2.51 -24.54 -1.41
C LYS A 227 2.00 -23.56 -0.35
N GLU A 228 0.99 -23.98 0.39
CA GLU A 228 0.53 -23.25 1.58
C GLU A 228 1.71 -23.02 2.55
N GLY A 229 1.82 -21.80 3.08
CA GLY A 229 2.89 -21.39 3.98
C GLY A 229 4.22 -21.00 3.31
N GLU A 230 4.35 -21.17 1.98
CA GLU A 230 5.55 -20.74 1.24
C GLU A 230 5.49 -19.29 0.74
N GLY A 231 4.37 -18.60 0.95
CA GLY A 231 4.12 -17.26 0.40
C GLY A 231 5.18 -16.23 0.79
N PHE A 232 5.63 -16.21 2.06
CA PHE A 232 6.66 -15.25 2.47
C PHE A 232 8.01 -15.51 1.78
N LYS A 233 8.38 -16.79 1.58
CA LYS A 233 9.60 -17.16 0.85
C LYS A 233 9.51 -16.71 -0.62
N ILE A 234 8.36 -16.95 -1.26
CA ILE A 234 8.09 -16.49 -2.62
C ILE A 234 8.21 -14.97 -2.70
N ALA A 235 7.59 -14.24 -1.77
CA ALA A 235 7.66 -12.78 -1.71
C ALA A 235 9.11 -12.27 -1.62
N MET A 236 9.91 -12.82 -0.70
CA MET A 236 11.31 -12.38 -0.52
C MET A 236 12.16 -12.66 -1.74
N SER A 237 12.08 -13.87 -2.32
CA SER A 237 12.82 -14.21 -3.54
C SER A 237 12.41 -13.36 -4.75
N THR A 238 11.14 -12.94 -4.79
CA THR A 238 10.63 -12.04 -5.83
C THR A 238 11.24 -10.65 -5.68
N LEU A 239 11.25 -10.11 -4.46
CA LEU A 239 11.83 -8.80 -4.15
C LEU A 239 13.33 -8.74 -4.38
N ASP A 240 14.08 -9.84 -4.19
CA ASP A 240 15.50 -9.88 -4.52
C ASP A 240 15.74 -9.58 -6.01
N GLY A 241 14.91 -10.15 -6.90
CA GLY A 241 14.93 -9.83 -8.33
C GLY A 241 14.42 -8.43 -8.65
N GLY A 242 13.34 -8.00 -8.00
CA GLY A 242 12.75 -6.67 -8.21
C GLY A 242 13.68 -5.52 -7.83
N ARG A 243 14.51 -5.69 -6.79
CA ARG A 243 15.57 -4.73 -6.40
C ARG A 243 16.55 -4.41 -7.53
N ILE A 244 16.88 -5.38 -8.40
CA ILE A 244 17.71 -5.13 -9.59
C ILE A 244 16.96 -4.21 -10.57
N GLY A 245 15.65 -4.44 -10.75
CA GLY A 245 14.78 -3.58 -11.56
C GLY A 245 14.71 -2.15 -11.04
N ILE A 246 14.54 -1.98 -9.72
CA ILE A 246 14.55 -0.63 -9.10
C ILE A 246 15.92 0.04 -9.20
N ALA A 247 17.01 -0.71 -9.04
CA ALA A 247 18.35 -0.17 -9.24
C ALA A 247 18.55 0.29 -10.69
N ALA A 248 18.07 -0.48 -11.68
CA ALA A 248 18.10 -0.10 -13.08
C ALA A 248 17.22 1.12 -13.38
N GLN A 249 16.04 1.22 -12.76
CA GLN A 249 15.17 2.37 -12.89
C GLN A 249 15.82 3.65 -12.33
N ALA A 250 16.39 3.58 -11.12
CA ALA A 250 17.13 4.69 -10.52
C ALA A 250 18.32 5.12 -11.39
N LEU A 251 19.09 4.14 -11.92
CA LEU A 251 20.17 4.39 -12.87
C LEU A 251 19.68 5.13 -14.13
N GLY A 252 18.55 4.72 -14.70
CA GLY A 252 17.94 5.39 -15.84
C GLY A 252 17.57 6.84 -15.52
N ILE A 253 16.84 7.07 -14.42
CA ILE A 253 16.48 8.44 -13.97
C ILE A 253 17.73 9.32 -13.81
N ALA A 254 18.78 8.79 -13.17
CA ALA A 254 20.06 9.50 -13.01
C ALA A 254 20.72 9.80 -14.36
N GLN A 255 20.73 8.83 -15.28
CA GLN A 255 21.32 8.98 -16.61
C GLN A 255 20.60 10.08 -17.41
N GLY A 256 19.26 10.08 -17.39
CA GLY A 256 18.45 11.09 -18.06
C GLY A 256 18.70 12.48 -17.49
N ALA A 257 18.72 12.62 -16.16
CA ALA A 257 19.01 13.89 -15.51
C ALA A 257 20.41 14.42 -15.84
N TYR A 258 21.42 13.55 -15.86
CA TYR A 258 22.78 13.90 -16.25
C TYR A 258 22.89 14.36 -17.70
N GLU A 259 22.26 13.64 -18.64
CA GLU A 259 22.29 14.00 -20.07
C GLU A 259 21.67 15.38 -20.32
N ASN A 260 20.50 15.65 -19.72
CA ASN A 260 19.86 16.97 -19.81
C ASN A 260 20.72 18.07 -19.19
N ALA A 261 21.33 17.83 -18.03
CA ALA A 261 22.22 18.79 -17.38
C ALA A 261 23.49 19.07 -18.19
N LEU A 262 24.06 18.03 -18.81
CA LEU A 262 25.25 18.16 -19.66
C LEU A 262 24.95 18.97 -20.92
N GLU A 263 23.84 18.68 -21.59
CA GLU A 263 23.38 19.42 -22.77
C GLU A 263 23.14 20.90 -22.42
N TYR A 264 22.32 21.16 -21.41
CA TYR A 264 22.03 22.51 -20.94
C TYR A 264 23.31 23.27 -20.54
N ALA A 265 24.26 22.62 -19.87
CA ALA A 265 25.49 23.26 -19.45
C ALA A 265 26.39 23.68 -20.63
N LYS A 266 26.35 22.94 -21.74
CA LYS A 266 27.11 23.26 -22.96
C LYS A 266 26.48 24.39 -23.76
N GLU A 267 25.17 24.57 -23.66
CA GLU A 267 24.43 25.61 -24.40
C GLU A 267 24.27 26.91 -23.62
N ARG A 268 23.99 26.83 -22.32
CA ARG A 268 23.71 28.00 -21.49
C ARG A 268 24.98 28.83 -21.29
N VAL A 269 24.93 30.09 -21.74
CA VAL A 269 26.03 31.05 -21.58
C VAL A 269 25.80 31.97 -20.38
N GLN A 270 26.80 32.08 -19.51
CA GLN A 270 26.91 33.12 -18.48
C GLN A 270 28.36 33.58 -18.38
N PHE A 271 28.58 34.85 -18.03
CA PHE A 271 29.92 35.44 -17.97
C PHE A 271 30.73 35.21 -19.25
N GLY A 272 30.07 35.26 -20.41
CA GLY A 272 30.69 35.18 -21.73
C GLY A 272 31.10 33.78 -22.23
N LYS A 273 30.78 32.68 -21.52
CA LYS A 273 31.08 31.31 -21.96
C LYS A 273 29.98 30.31 -21.54
N PRO A 274 29.89 29.14 -22.20
CA PRO A 274 29.09 28.02 -21.71
C PRO A 274 29.38 27.71 -20.24
N ILE A 275 28.35 27.51 -19.42
CA ILE A 275 28.50 27.24 -17.99
C ILE A 275 29.27 25.93 -17.72
N ALA A 276 29.29 24.99 -18.67
CA ALA A 276 30.12 23.78 -18.63
C ALA A 276 31.63 24.08 -18.48
N HIS A 277 32.09 25.29 -18.85
CA HIS A 277 33.48 25.73 -18.69
C HIS A 277 33.74 26.50 -17.37
N ASN A 278 32.75 26.53 -16.47
CA ASN A 278 32.98 26.94 -15.08
C ASN A 278 33.42 25.71 -14.29
N GLN A 279 34.60 25.76 -13.67
CA GLN A 279 35.22 24.61 -13.01
C GLN A 279 34.29 23.89 -12.01
N ALA A 280 33.52 24.65 -11.22
CA ALA A 280 32.56 24.08 -10.28
C ALA A 280 31.45 23.26 -10.97
N ILE A 281 31.01 23.65 -12.17
CA ILE A 281 30.03 22.90 -12.97
C ILE A 281 30.70 21.69 -13.62
N SER A 282 31.92 21.85 -14.16
CA SER A 282 32.67 20.73 -14.75
C SER A 282 32.93 19.62 -13.72
N PHE A 283 33.23 19.97 -12.47
CA PHE A 283 33.40 19.01 -11.38
C PHE A 283 32.11 18.24 -11.08
N LYS A 284 30.96 18.93 -10.99
CA LYS A 284 29.66 18.27 -10.83
C LYS A 284 29.39 17.26 -11.95
N LEU A 285 29.60 17.67 -13.20
CA LEU A 285 29.43 16.78 -14.36
C LEU A 285 30.37 15.56 -14.28
N ALA A 286 31.62 15.75 -13.87
CA ALA A 286 32.58 14.66 -13.71
C ALA A 286 32.17 13.69 -12.58
N ASP A 287 31.74 14.22 -11.43
CA ASP A 287 31.29 13.42 -10.29
C ASP A 287 30.02 12.62 -10.62
N MET A 288 29.05 13.26 -11.29
CA MET A 288 27.84 12.60 -11.79
C MET A 288 28.18 11.46 -12.76
N ALA A 289 29.09 11.69 -13.70
CA ALA A 289 29.51 10.67 -14.67
C ALA A 289 30.19 9.47 -14.00
N THR A 290 31.08 9.73 -13.02
CA THR A 290 31.74 8.68 -12.23
C THR A 290 30.73 7.85 -11.45
N LYS A 291 29.79 8.51 -10.76
CA LYS A 291 28.69 7.90 -10.02
C LYS A 291 27.80 7.02 -10.90
N LEU A 292 27.45 7.48 -12.11
CA LEU A 292 26.71 6.69 -13.10
C LEU A 292 27.47 5.44 -13.53
N ARG A 293 28.78 5.57 -13.77
CA ARG A 293 29.62 4.43 -14.15
C ARG A 293 29.67 3.38 -13.06
N ALA A 294 29.90 3.78 -11.81
CA ALA A 294 29.90 2.89 -10.65
C ALA A 294 28.53 2.22 -10.45
N SER A 295 27.45 3.00 -10.55
CA SER A 295 26.07 2.52 -10.42
C SER A 295 25.75 1.41 -11.43
N ARG A 296 26.09 1.63 -12.71
CA ARG A 296 25.83 0.64 -13.77
C ARG A 296 26.56 -0.68 -13.54
N PHE A 297 27.78 -0.64 -13.01
CA PHE A 297 28.50 -1.87 -12.65
C PHE A 297 27.78 -2.66 -11.56
N LEU A 298 27.29 -2.00 -10.51
CA LEU A 298 26.56 -2.69 -9.44
C LEU A 298 25.26 -3.33 -9.96
N VAL A 299 24.48 -2.61 -10.77
CA VAL A 299 23.23 -3.15 -11.34
C VAL A 299 23.52 -4.38 -12.20
N TYR A 300 24.46 -4.27 -13.13
CA TYR A 300 24.69 -5.36 -14.08
C TYR A 300 25.43 -6.54 -13.45
N SER A 301 26.27 -6.31 -12.43
CA SER A 301 26.89 -7.39 -11.67
C SER A 301 25.84 -8.20 -10.91
N ALA A 302 24.87 -7.55 -10.26
CA ALA A 302 23.76 -8.26 -9.61
C ALA A 302 22.88 -9.02 -10.62
N ALA A 303 22.64 -8.43 -11.80
CA ALA A 303 21.93 -9.07 -12.89
C ALA A 303 22.65 -10.32 -13.42
N GLU A 304 23.98 -10.24 -13.61
CA GLU A 304 24.81 -11.35 -14.05
C GLU A 304 24.82 -12.51 -13.04
N LEU A 305 24.89 -12.22 -11.73
CA LEU A 305 24.77 -13.25 -10.69
C LEU A 305 23.42 -13.96 -10.76
N LYS A 306 22.32 -13.19 -10.90
CA LYS A 306 20.98 -13.77 -11.05
C LYS A 306 20.85 -14.65 -12.30
N GLU A 307 21.38 -14.20 -13.44
CA GLU A 307 21.36 -14.96 -14.70
C GLU A 307 22.08 -16.31 -14.55
N ASN A 308 23.22 -16.31 -13.86
CA ASN A 308 24.02 -17.51 -13.65
C ASN A 308 23.53 -18.39 -12.47
N ASN A 309 22.38 -18.07 -11.87
CA ASN A 309 21.83 -18.75 -10.68
C ASN A 309 22.76 -18.76 -9.47
N GLU A 310 23.67 -17.78 -9.38
CA GLU A 310 24.50 -17.54 -8.20
C GLU A 310 23.69 -16.80 -7.13
N PRO A 311 24.03 -16.91 -5.84
CA PRO A 311 23.46 -16.05 -4.80
C PRO A 311 23.67 -14.57 -5.15
N TYR A 312 22.59 -13.78 -5.14
CA TYR A 312 22.62 -12.38 -5.57
C TYR A 312 21.87 -11.42 -4.63
N ASN A 313 21.34 -11.92 -3.51
CA ASN A 313 20.45 -11.16 -2.63
C ASN A 313 21.17 -9.96 -2.00
N MET A 314 22.44 -10.14 -1.61
CA MET A 314 23.27 -9.07 -1.05
C MET A 314 23.63 -8.04 -2.13
N GLU A 315 24.03 -8.50 -3.32
CA GLU A 315 24.46 -7.66 -4.44
C GLU A 315 23.29 -6.85 -5.00
N ALA A 316 22.10 -7.44 -5.09
CA ALA A 316 20.87 -6.73 -5.45
C ALA A 316 20.51 -5.66 -4.41
N ALA A 317 20.66 -5.96 -3.11
CA ALA A 317 20.44 -4.97 -2.05
C ALA A 317 21.47 -3.83 -2.10
N MET A 318 22.76 -4.14 -2.33
CA MET A 318 23.82 -3.16 -2.52
C MET A 318 23.55 -2.27 -3.74
N ALA A 319 23.20 -2.85 -4.88
CA ALA A 319 22.85 -2.12 -6.10
C ALA A 319 21.66 -1.19 -5.84
N LYS A 320 20.55 -1.71 -5.31
CA LYS A 320 19.35 -0.90 -5.07
C LYS A 320 19.63 0.24 -4.09
N GLN A 321 20.32 -0.02 -2.97
CA GLN A 321 20.64 1.00 -1.98
C GLN A 321 21.58 2.07 -2.53
N TYR A 322 22.74 1.67 -3.06
CA TYR A 322 23.75 2.60 -3.52
C TYR A 322 23.25 3.45 -4.68
N VAL A 323 22.65 2.81 -5.70
CA VAL A 323 22.22 3.51 -6.92
C VAL A 323 21.09 4.48 -6.61
N SER A 324 20.13 4.12 -5.76
CA SER A 324 19.05 5.04 -5.39
C SER A 324 19.53 6.22 -4.54
N ASP A 325 20.49 6.03 -3.63
CA ASP A 325 21.11 7.13 -2.86
C ASP A 325 21.85 8.10 -3.80
N VAL A 326 22.72 7.55 -4.66
CA VAL A 326 23.50 8.34 -5.63
C VAL A 326 22.63 9.03 -6.67
N THR A 327 21.49 8.42 -7.05
CA THR A 327 20.53 9.05 -7.96
C THR A 327 20.01 10.37 -7.38
N LEU A 328 19.72 10.44 -6.08
CA LEU A 328 19.30 11.69 -5.42
C LEU A 328 20.38 12.78 -5.49
N GLU A 329 21.65 12.42 -5.35
CA GLU A 329 22.76 13.36 -5.51
C GLU A 329 22.85 13.87 -6.95
N ILE A 330 22.73 12.98 -7.94
CA ILE A 330 22.81 13.32 -9.37
C ILE A 330 21.65 14.23 -9.77
N VAL A 331 20.40 13.87 -9.45
CA VAL A 331 19.24 14.70 -9.83
C VAL A 331 19.25 16.05 -9.12
N ASN A 332 19.78 16.13 -7.90
CA ASN A 332 19.97 17.39 -7.19
C ASN A 332 20.98 18.30 -7.91
N ASP A 333 22.13 17.76 -8.30
CA ASP A 333 23.12 18.52 -9.05
C ASP A 333 22.65 18.89 -10.46
N ALA A 334 21.92 18.00 -11.13
CA ALA A 334 21.30 18.29 -12.43
C ALA A 334 20.34 19.49 -12.33
N LEU A 335 19.44 19.49 -11.34
CA LEU A 335 18.54 20.61 -11.07
C LEU A 335 19.33 21.90 -10.76
N GLN A 336 20.38 21.80 -9.94
CA GLN A 336 21.21 22.93 -9.57
C GLN A 336 21.97 23.54 -10.78
N ILE A 337 22.41 22.72 -11.74
CA ILE A 337 23.04 23.15 -13.00
C ILE A 337 22.06 23.95 -13.87
N PHE A 338 20.79 23.55 -13.90
CA PHE A 338 19.73 24.32 -14.57
C PHE A 338 19.42 25.65 -13.86
N GLY A 339 19.71 25.76 -12.56
CA GLY A 339 19.41 26.93 -11.75
C GLY A 339 17.90 27.17 -11.66
N GLY A 340 17.48 28.43 -11.79
CA GLY A 340 16.06 28.80 -11.68
C GLY A 340 15.15 28.06 -12.67
N SER A 341 15.64 27.76 -13.89
CA SER A 341 14.87 26.98 -14.88
C SER A 341 14.55 25.58 -14.38
N GLY A 342 15.49 24.93 -13.69
CA GLY A 342 15.35 23.55 -13.22
C GLY A 342 14.30 23.37 -12.13
N TYR A 343 13.83 24.47 -11.53
CA TYR A 343 12.76 24.47 -10.53
C TYR A 343 11.36 24.62 -11.14
N LEU A 344 11.28 24.92 -12.45
CA LEU A 344 10.01 25.11 -13.15
C LEU A 344 9.43 23.76 -13.58
N LYS A 345 8.12 23.58 -13.32
CA LYS A 345 7.32 22.47 -13.85
C LYS A 345 7.50 22.39 -15.38
N GLY A 346 7.65 21.17 -15.87
CA GLY A 346 7.85 20.89 -17.30
C GLY A 346 9.30 20.65 -17.72
N MET A 347 10.27 20.96 -16.86
CA MET A 347 11.66 20.55 -17.09
C MET A 347 11.87 19.09 -16.69
N GLU A 348 12.57 18.32 -17.52
CA GLU A 348 12.83 16.90 -17.26
C GLU A 348 13.57 16.68 -15.94
N VAL A 349 14.49 17.58 -15.58
CA VAL A 349 15.28 17.47 -14.34
C VAL A 349 14.44 17.62 -13.07
N GLU A 350 13.36 18.42 -13.09
CA GLU A 350 12.46 18.57 -11.93
C GLU A 350 11.59 17.32 -11.73
N ARG A 351 11.15 16.69 -12.84
CA ARG A 351 10.43 15.42 -12.82
C ARG A 351 11.36 14.31 -12.34
N ALA A 352 12.56 14.21 -12.91
CA ALA A 352 13.56 13.22 -12.49
C ALA A 352 13.90 13.33 -10.99
N TYR A 353 13.98 14.55 -10.44
CA TYR A 353 14.18 14.75 -9.00
C TYR A 353 13.04 14.15 -8.16
N ARG A 354 11.78 14.40 -8.56
CA ARG A 354 10.61 13.85 -7.87
C ARG A 354 10.54 12.33 -7.99
N ASP A 355 10.81 11.80 -9.19
CA ASP A 355 10.78 10.37 -9.49
C ASP A 355 11.87 9.61 -8.73
N ALA A 356 13.08 10.15 -8.63
CA ALA A 356 14.21 9.53 -7.93
C ALA A 356 13.90 9.21 -6.46
N LYS A 357 13.05 10.00 -5.79
CA LYS A 357 12.84 9.85 -4.35
C LYS A 357 12.23 8.52 -3.98
N ILE A 358 11.29 8.01 -4.79
CA ILE A 358 10.59 6.76 -4.49
C ILE A 358 11.54 5.54 -4.54
N CYS A 359 12.61 5.61 -5.34
CA CYS A 359 13.61 4.55 -5.45
C CYS A 359 14.32 4.26 -4.12
N THR A 360 14.38 5.22 -3.19
CA THR A 360 14.94 5.01 -1.84
C THR A 360 13.96 4.34 -0.86
N ILE A 361 12.68 4.20 -1.23
CA ILE A 361 11.58 3.82 -0.34
C ILE A 361 11.03 2.44 -0.69
N TYR A 362 10.55 2.24 -1.91
CA TYR A 362 9.85 1.01 -2.27
C TYR A 362 10.78 -0.18 -2.58
N GLU A 363 10.21 -1.38 -2.67
CA GLU A 363 10.92 -2.67 -2.77
C GLU A 363 11.95 -2.88 -1.65
N GLY A 364 11.61 -2.35 -0.46
CA GLY A 364 12.44 -2.27 0.72
C GLY A 364 13.20 -0.94 0.77
N THR A 365 12.98 -0.17 1.84
CA THR A 365 13.69 1.11 2.05
C THR A 365 15.20 0.90 2.09
N ASN A 366 15.98 1.96 1.88
CA ASN A 366 17.44 1.83 1.93
C ASN A 366 17.95 1.38 3.32
N GLU A 367 17.19 1.58 4.39
CA GLU A 367 17.46 0.98 5.71
C GLU A 367 17.26 -0.54 5.69
N ILE A 368 16.19 -1.02 5.05
CA ILE A 368 15.95 -2.46 4.88
C ILE A 368 17.02 -3.10 4.01
N GLN A 369 17.47 -2.42 2.95
CA GLN A 369 18.60 -2.92 2.15
C GLN A 369 19.87 -3.04 3.00
N ARG A 370 20.17 -2.04 3.84
CA ARG A 370 21.30 -2.10 4.78
C ARG A 370 21.17 -3.25 5.78
N ILE A 371 19.96 -3.54 6.26
CA ILE A 371 19.69 -4.72 7.11
C ILE A 371 19.99 -6.02 6.35
N VAL A 372 19.55 -6.14 5.09
CA VAL A 372 19.84 -7.31 4.25
C VAL A 372 21.35 -7.47 4.06
N ILE A 373 22.05 -6.40 3.69
CA ILE A 373 23.50 -6.40 3.49
C ILE A 373 24.22 -6.79 4.80
N ALA A 374 23.89 -6.13 5.91
CA ALA A 374 24.47 -6.43 7.21
C ALA A 374 24.24 -7.89 7.60
N SER A 375 23.04 -8.44 7.34
CA SER A 375 22.74 -9.83 7.67
C SER A 375 23.61 -10.86 6.93
N HIS A 376 24.11 -10.52 5.74
CA HIS A 376 25.04 -11.37 4.99
C HIS A 376 26.49 -11.22 5.46
N ILE A 377 26.88 -10.04 5.98
CA ILE A 377 28.25 -9.76 6.42
C ILE A 377 28.49 -10.22 7.86
N ILE A 378 27.56 -9.92 8.77
CA ILE A 378 27.70 -10.16 10.21
C ILE A 378 26.71 -11.19 10.78
N GLY A 379 25.88 -11.80 9.92
CA GLY A 379 24.81 -12.71 10.33
C GLY A 379 23.51 -11.99 10.69
N LYS A 380 22.41 -12.76 10.82
CA LYS A 380 21.09 -12.21 11.17
C LYS A 380 21.14 -11.52 12.52
N MET A 381 20.65 -10.28 12.58
CA MET A 381 20.49 -9.58 13.85
C MET A 381 19.56 -10.38 14.78
N PRO A 382 19.82 -10.41 16.10
CA PRO A 382 18.92 -11.04 17.05
C PRO A 382 17.52 -10.43 16.92
N LYS A 383 16.49 -11.28 16.92
CA LYS A 383 15.12 -10.78 17.05
C LYS A 383 14.99 -10.20 18.44
N THR A 384 14.92 -8.88 18.56
CA THR A 384 14.35 -8.28 19.77
C THR A 384 12.90 -8.72 19.83
N GLU A 385 12.55 -9.52 20.85
CA GLU A 385 11.17 -9.79 21.25
C GLU A 385 10.54 -8.49 21.77
N ALA A 386 10.30 -7.54 20.87
CA ALA A 386 9.32 -6.52 21.14
C ALA A 386 7.99 -7.26 21.24
N LYS A 387 7.41 -7.32 22.44
CA LYS A 387 5.98 -7.64 22.60
C LYS A 387 5.24 -6.76 21.60
N VAL A 388 4.83 -7.34 20.48
CA VAL A 388 3.95 -6.68 19.53
C VAL A 388 2.65 -6.53 20.30
N SER A 389 2.50 -5.41 21.03
CA SER A 389 1.19 -5.01 21.46
C SER A 389 0.42 -4.82 20.17
N GLN A 390 -0.47 -5.76 19.83
CA GLN A 390 -1.48 -5.50 18.81
C GLN A 390 -2.10 -4.17 19.21
N GLY A 391 -1.75 -3.12 18.47
CA GLY A 391 -2.20 -1.78 18.79
C GLY A 391 -3.72 -1.84 18.89
N GLY A 392 -4.28 -1.40 20.02
CA GLY A 392 -5.73 -1.29 20.11
C GLY A 392 -6.29 -0.50 18.93
N PRO A 393 -7.60 -0.61 18.62
CA PRO A 393 -8.18 0.00 17.44
C PRO A 393 -7.77 1.48 17.30
N ALA A 394 -7.62 2.00 16.08
CA ALA A 394 -7.08 3.35 15.83
C ALA A 394 -7.82 4.45 16.62
N THR A 395 -9.11 4.24 16.88
CA THR A 395 -9.96 5.14 17.67
C THR A 395 -10.23 4.66 19.10
N GLY A 396 -9.52 3.64 19.60
CA GLY A 396 -9.78 2.92 20.85
C GLY A 396 -10.93 1.91 20.73
N TYR A 397 -11.22 1.13 21.78
CA TYR A 397 -12.35 0.18 21.77
C TYR A 397 -13.70 0.90 21.64
N ARG A 398 -14.52 0.44 20.69
CA ARG A 398 -15.81 1.04 20.32
C ARG A 398 -16.95 0.03 20.54
N LYS A 399 -18.18 0.52 20.66
CA LYS A 399 -19.36 -0.34 20.86
C LYS A 399 -19.64 -1.28 19.70
N LYS A 400 -19.32 -0.90 18.46
CA LYS A 400 -19.50 -1.70 17.24
C LYS A 400 -20.93 -2.20 17.02
N LYS A 401 -21.95 -1.44 17.43
CA LYS A 401 -23.35 -1.78 17.18
C LYS A 401 -23.73 -1.36 15.75
N ILE A 402 -23.72 -2.31 14.81
CA ILE A 402 -24.05 -2.07 13.41
C ILE A 402 -25.47 -2.54 13.12
N PHE A 403 -26.33 -1.63 12.66
CA PHE A 403 -27.71 -1.91 12.28
C PHE A 403 -27.71 -2.46 10.86
N LYS A 404 -27.87 -3.78 10.73
CA LYS A 404 -27.85 -4.51 9.44
C LYS A 404 -29.22 -5.04 9.01
N GLU A 405 -30.14 -5.17 9.95
CA GLU A 405 -31.46 -5.78 9.75
C GLU A 405 -32.55 -4.71 9.81
N GLY A 406 -33.70 -5.01 9.21
CA GLY A 406 -34.82 -4.07 9.08
C GLY A 406 -34.68 -3.11 7.90
N THR A 407 -35.74 -2.32 7.69
CA THR A 407 -35.78 -1.26 6.69
C THR A 407 -34.82 -0.11 7.05
N PRO A 408 -34.35 0.66 6.06
CA PRO A 408 -33.54 1.87 6.27
C PRO A 408 -34.10 2.82 7.34
N LYS A 409 -35.43 2.96 7.40
CA LYS A 409 -36.11 3.77 8.42
C LYS A 409 -35.99 3.17 9.83
N GLU A 410 -36.21 1.87 9.99
CA GLU A 410 -36.08 1.20 11.29
C GLU A 410 -34.64 1.26 11.82
N GLN A 411 -33.65 1.15 10.92
CA GLN A 411 -32.23 1.31 11.27
C GLN A 411 -31.92 2.72 11.76
N VAL A 412 -32.46 3.74 11.09
CA VAL A 412 -32.33 5.15 11.49
C VAL A 412 -33.02 5.42 12.83
N ASP A 413 -34.24 4.94 13.01
CA ASP A 413 -35.00 5.12 14.26
C ASP A 413 -34.25 4.50 15.44
N ALA A 414 -33.71 3.28 15.27
CA ALA A 414 -32.90 2.61 16.29
C ALA A 414 -31.60 3.36 16.62
N LEU A 415 -30.92 3.94 15.62
CA LEU A 415 -29.75 4.79 15.83
C LEU A 415 -30.11 6.05 16.63
N VAL A 416 -31.18 6.75 16.26
CA VAL A 416 -31.61 7.98 16.92
C VAL A 416 -32.04 7.69 18.38
N GLU A 417 -32.71 6.57 18.63
CA GLU A 417 -33.09 6.14 19.97
C GLU A 417 -31.84 5.90 20.85
N GLU A 418 -30.81 5.23 20.33
CA GLU A 418 -29.54 5.04 21.02
C GLU A 418 -28.84 6.36 21.35
N LEU A 419 -28.77 7.29 20.39
CA LEU A 419 -28.15 8.60 20.62
C LEU A 419 -28.92 9.42 21.66
N LYS A 420 -30.25 9.37 21.65
CA LYS A 420 -31.09 10.02 22.67
C LYS A 420 -30.86 9.38 24.06
N LYS A 421 -30.74 8.05 24.14
CA LYS A 421 -30.40 7.33 25.39
C LYS A 421 -29.02 7.70 25.93
N GLU A 422 -28.07 8.03 25.07
CA GLU A 422 -26.76 8.55 25.46
C GLU A 422 -26.80 10.01 25.94
N GLY A 423 -27.93 10.70 25.79
CA GLY A 423 -28.11 12.08 26.24
C GLY A 423 -27.76 13.13 25.20
N TYR A 424 -27.71 12.78 23.91
CA TYR A 424 -27.56 13.77 22.85
C TYR A 424 -28.84 14.58 22.65
N ASP A 425 -28.74 15.89 22.87
CA ASP A 425 -29.82 16.85 22.63
C ASP A 425 -29.68 17.49 21.24
N PHE A 426 -30.60 17.14 20.34
CA PHE A 426 -30.63 17.65 18.97
C PHE A 426 -31.50 18.92 18.82
N THR A 427 -31.95 19.54 19.91
CA THR A 427 -32.65 20.84 19.89
C THR A 427 -31.71 22.05 19.88
N VAL A 428 -30.42 21.82 20.14
CA VAL A 428 -29.36 22.84 20.12
C VAL A 428 -28.39 22.62 18.96
N GLY A 429 -27.67 23.67 18.55
CA GLY A 429 -26.69 23.58 17.47
C GLY A 429 -25.57 24.62 17.54
N ILE A 430 -24.55 24.38 16.71
CA ILE A 430 -23.40 25.26 16.50
C ILE A 430 -23.36 25.71 15.02
N PRO A 431 -22.70 26.84 14.70
CA PRO A 431 -22.50 27.24 13.30
C PRO A 431 -21.78 26.16 12.49
N LEU A 432 -22.21 25.95 11.24
CA LEU A 432 -21.65 24.95 10.32
C LEU A 432 -20.13 25.12 10.12
N ASP A 433 -19.64 26.35 10.16
CA ASP A 433 -18.25 26.73 9.94
C ASP A 433 -17.40 26.74 11.23
N THR A 434 -17.96 26.32 12.36
CA THR A 434 -17.22 26.18 13.63
C THR A 434 -15.95 25.35 13.41
N PRO A 435 -14.76 25.80 13.84
CA PRO A 435 -13.53 25.04 13.64
C PRO A 435 -13.63 23.62 14.21
N ILE A 436 -13.19 22.61 13.45
CA ILE A 436 -13.28 21.18 13.82
C ILE A 436 -12.74 20.89 15.23
N SER A 437 -11.66 21.55 15.64
CA SER A 437 -11.04 21.39 16.95
C SER A 437 -11.86 21.97 18.12
N LYS A 438 -12.79 22.88 17.82
CA LYS A 438 -13.69 23.54 18.79
C LYS A 438 -15.13 23.02 18.71
N ALA A 439 -15.47 22.28 17.65
CA ALA A 439 -16.80 21.77 17.44
C ALA A 439 -17.15 20.68 18.46
N GLU A 440 -18.34 20.78 19.06
CA GLU A 440 -18.87 19.71 19.89
C GLU A 440 -19.31 18.51 19.05
N ARG A 441 -19.85 18.77 17.85
CA ARG A 441 -20.36 17.74 16.94
C ARG A 441 -19.90 18.05 15.53
N VAL A 442 -19.57 17.01 14.78
CA VAL A 442 -19.20 17.13 13.36
C VAL A 442 -19.93 16.09 12.55
N VAL A 443 -20.54 16.52 11.43
CA VAL A 443 -20.97 15.64 10.35
C VAL A 443 -19.96 15.78 9.22
N SER A 444 -19.33 14.68 8.84
CA SER A 444 -18.23 14.69 7.89
C SER A 444 -18.56 13.89 6.64
N ALA A 445 -18.33 14.51 5.48
CA ALA A 445 -18.47 13.87 4.17
C ALA A 445 -17.22 13.08 3.76
N GLY A 446 -17.42 11.91 3.16
CA GLY A 446 -16.39 11.10 2.51
C GLY A 446 -16.63 10.94 1.01
N LEU A 447 -15.75 10.20 0.34
CA LEU A 447 -15.88 9.95 -1.12
C LEU A 447 -17.18 9.26 -1.49
N GLY A 448 -17.77 8.46 -0.59
CA GLY A 448 -19.04 7.79 -0.83
C GLY A 448 -20.22 8.75 -1.10
N ILE A 449 -20.07 10.06 -0.82
CA ILE A 449 -21.11 11.06 -1.13
C ILE A 449 -21.31 11.28 -2.64
N GLY A 450 -20.29 10.96 -3.47
CA GLY A 450 -20.34 11.11 -4.91
C GLY A 450 -20.30 12.58 -5.38
N GLU A 451 -21.28 12.98 -6.18
CA GLU A 451 -21.35 14.30 -6.82
C GLU A 451 -21.52 15.46 -5.82
N LYS A 452 -21.11 16.67 -6.21
CA LYS A 452 -21.07 17.84 -5.33
C LYS A 452 -22.44 18.24 -4.80
N GLU A 453 -23.48 18.03 -5.60
CA GLU A 453 -24.88 18.33 -5.27
C GLU A 453 -25.34 17.55 -4.03
N ASN A 454 -24.79 16.35 -3.81
CA ASN A 454 -25.12 15.52 -2.64
C ASN A 454 -24.53 16.07 -1.34
N MET A 455 -23.62 17.07 -1.39
CA MET A 455 -23.19 17.79 -0.18
C MET A 455 -24.36 18.46 0.54
N LYS A 456 -25.45 18.76 -0.17
CA LYS A 456 -26.66 19.30 0.45
C LYS A 456 -27.22 18.37 1.52
N LEU A 457 -27.15 17.05 1.32
CA LEU A 457 -27.55 16.04 2.29
C LEU A 457 -26.71 16.12 3.58
N ILE A 458 -25.42 16.43 3.44
CA ILE A 458 -24.50 16.57 4.57
C ILE A 458 -24.77 17.87 5.33
N GLU A 459 -25.00 18.96 4.61
CA GLU A 459 -25.37 20.25 5.20
C GLU A 459 -26.67 20.15 5.99
N ASP A 460 -27.72 19.56 5.39
CA ASP A 460 -29.03 19.44 6.01
C ASP A 460 -28.96 18.55 7.27
N LEU A 461 -28.23 17.44 7.20
CA LEU A 461 -27.96 16.61 8.38
C LEU A 461 -27.13 17.34 9.44
N ALA A 462 -26.12 18.13 9.05
CA ALA A 462 -25.29 18.90 9.98
C ALA A 462 -26.13 19.94 10.74
N VAL A 463 -27.04 20.62 10.05
CA VAL A 463 -28.00 21.55 10.67
C VAL A 463 -28.88 20.81 11.68
N GLN A 464 -29.47 19.68 11.29
CA GLN A 464 -30.39 18.96 12.18
C GLN A 464 -29.69 18.25 13.34
N ALA A 465 -28.45 17.80 13.15
CA ALA A 465 -27.61 17.25 14.21
C ALA A 465 -27.03 18.32 15.16
N GLY A 466 -27.17 19.62 14.81
CA GLY A 466 -26.56 20.72 15.54
C GLY A 466 -25.03 20.68 15.50
N ALA A 467 -24.47 20.40 14.33
CA ALA A 467 -23.07 20.05 14.14
C ALA A 467 -22.36 20.96 13.14
N ALA A 468 -21.04 21.06 13.27
CA ALA A 468 -20.20 21.65 12.24
C ALA A 468 -20.04 20.70 11.06
N ILE A 469 -19.77 21.25 9.87
CA ILE A 469 -19.48 20.44 8.68
C ILE A 469 -17.99 20.11 8.62
N GLY A 470 -17.68 18.85 8.32
CA GLY A 470 -16.33 18.35 8.13
C GLY A 470 -16.20 17.54 6.83
N SER A 471 -14.98 17.13 6.53
CA SER A 471 -14.72 16.24 5.40
C SER A 471 -13.54 15.30 5.62
N SER A 472 -13.48 14.25 4.80
CA SER A 472 -12.26 13.49 4.56
C SER A 472 -11.27 14.28 3.69
N ARG A 473 -10.04 13.78 3.58
CA ARG A 473 -8.99 14.37 2.75
C ARG A 473 -9.40 14.46 1.28
N PRO A 474 -9.89 13.39 0.62
CA PRO A 474 -10.23 13.47 -0.80
C PRO A 474 -11.34 14.48 -1.11
N VAL A 475 -12.32 14.64 -0.21
CA VAL A 475 -13.41 15.61 -0.40
C VAL A 475 -12.91 17.07 -0.35
N ALA A 476 -11.91 17.36 0.51
CA ALA A 476 -11.34 18.71 0.62
C ALA A 476 -10.23 19.00 -0.39
N GLU A 477 -9.29 18.06 -0.60
CA GLU A 477 -8.11 18.25 -1.45
C GLU A 477 -8.40 17.95 -2.92
N ASN A 478 -9.01 16.79 -3.21
CA ASN A 478 -9.18 16.31 -4.59
C ASN A 478 -10.44 16.93 -5.20
N LEU A 479 -11.60 16.73 -4.55
CA LEU A 479 -12.90 17.18 -5.05
C LEU A 479 -13.15 18.67 -4.79
N LYS A 480 -12.48 19.25 -3.78
CA LYS A 480 -12.61 20.65 -3.36
C LYS A 480 -14.07 21.06 -3.09
N TYR A 481 -14.86 20.14 -2.55
CA TYR A 481 -16.25 20.42 -2.17
C TYR A 481 -16.32 21.30 -0.92
N LEU A 482 -15.36 21.14 -0.01
CA LEU A 482 -15.19 21.95 1.18
C LEU A 482 -13.75 22.48 1.28
N PRO A 483 -13.54 23.64 1.93
CA PRO A 483 -12.19 24.18 2.13
C PRO A 483 -11.36 23.27 3.04
N LEU A 484 -10.03 23.33 2.89
CA LEU A 484 -9.08 22.49 3.63
C LEU A 484 -9.20 22.59 5.15
N ASN A 485 -9.74 23.70 5.67
CA ASN A 485 -9.96 23.86 7.11
C ASN A 485 -11.12 23.00 7.68
N ARG A 486 -11.84 22.27 6.80
CA ARG A 486 -12.87 21.29 7.17
C ARG A 486 -12.33 19.84 7.19
N TYR A 487 -11.10 19.61 6.73
CA TYR A 487 -10.53 18.27 6.67
C TYR A 487 -10.18 17.75 8.08
N VAL A 488 -10.92 16.73 8.52
CA VAL A 488 -10.69 16.06 9.80
C VAL A 488 -9.52 15.08 9.70
N GLY A 489 -8.47 15.33 10.48
CA GLY A 489 -7.23 14.51 10.48
C GLY A 489 -5.98 15.23 9.96
N MET A 490 -6.10 16.47 9.50
CA MET A 490 -4.94 17.34 9.26
C MET A 490 -4.27 17.72 10.58
N SER A 491 -2.95 18.00 10.55
CA SER A 491 -2.24 18.50 11.74
C SER A 491 -2.92 19.77 12.27
N GLY A 492 -3.26 19.80 13.56
CA GLY A 492 -4.04 20.89 14.18
C GLY A 492 -5.57 20.81 14.00
N GLN A 493 -6.09 19.85 13.20
CA GLN A 493 -7.53 19.68 12.92
C GLN A 493 -8.01 18.29 13.35
N LYS A 494 -7.79 17.97 14.62
CA LYS A 494 -8.34 16.77 15.26
C LYS A 494 -9.68 17.11 15.90
N PHE A 495 -10.66 16.22 15.72
CA PHE A 495 -11.94 16.33 16.40
C PHE A 495 -11.85 15.68 17.78
N ASN A 496 -12.15 16.46 18.80
CA ASN A 496 -12.17 16.02 20.20
C ASN A 496 -13.56 16.18 20.84
N GLY A 497 -14.59 16.48 20.06
CA GLY A 497 -15.96 16.70 20.53
C GLY A 497 -16.69 15.39 20.89
N ASN A 498 -17.99 15.52 21.15
CA ASN A 498 -18.83 14.43 21.63
C ASN A 498 -19.29 13.52 20.48
N LEU A 499 -19.92 14.08 19.44
CA LEU A 499 -20.54 13.29 18.37
C LEU A 499 -19.84 13.49 17.02
N TYR A 500 -19.37 12.41 16.43
CA TYR A 500 -18.84 12.40 15.07
C TYR A 500 -19.70 11.52 14.18
N ILE A 501 -20.29 12.07 13.11
CA ILE A 501 -21.05 11.31 12.12
C ILE A 501 -20.25 11.27 10.82
N ALA A 502 -19.79 10.08 10.45
CA ALA A 502 -19.00 9.82 9.25
C ALA A 502 -19.91 9.29 8.13
N CYS A 503 -20.10 10.09 7.08
CA CYS A 503 -20.98 9.76 5.95
C CYS A 503 -20.14 9.44 4.71
N GLY A 504 -20.10 8.16 4.29
CA GLY A 504 -19.39 7.73 3.09
C GLY A 504 -17.86 7.76 3.24
N ILE A 505 -17.36 7.68 4.47
CA ILE A 505 -15.93 7.66 4.79
C ILE A 505 -15.49 6.20 4.98
N SER A 506 -14.48 5.75 4.23
CA SER A 506 -13.96 4.38 4.33
C SER A 506 -13.23 4.11 5.65
N GLY A 507 -12.52 5.12 6.18
CA GLY A 507 -11.76 5.03 7.42
C GLY A 507 -10.24 4.95 7.23
N ALA A 508 -9.68 5.71 6.29
CA ALA A 508 -8.22 5.83 6.13
C ALA A 508 -7.51 6.21 7.44
N GLY A 509 -6.32 5.66 7.69
CA GLY A 509 -5.62 5.76 8.98
C GLY A 509 -5.42 7.19 9.51
N GLN A 510 -5.16 8.17 8.63
CA GLN A 510 -5.02 9.58 9.04
C GLN A 510 -6.34 10.18 9.57
N HIS A 511 -7.46 9.85 8.92
CA HIS A 511 -8.78 10.31 9.35
C HIS A 511 -9.17 9.70 10.70
N LEU A 512 -8.94 8.39 10.87
CA LEU A 512 -9.17 7.69 12.14
C LEU A 512 -8.35 8.29 13.29
N LYS A 513 -7.07 8.61 13.05
CA LYS A 513 -6.24 9.34 14.02
C LYS A 513 -6.79 10.74 14.35
N GLY A 514 -7.45 11.38 13.39
CA GLY A 514 -8.13 12.66 13.54
C GLY A 514 -9.33 12.64 14.47
N ILE A 515 -10.02 11.50 14.57
CA ILE A 515 -11.25 11.32 15.38
C ILE A 515 -11.03 10.41 16.60
N LYS A 516 -9.79 10.05 16.92
CA LYS A 516 -9.45 9.13 18.02
C LYS A 516 -10.11 9.50 19.36
N ASN A 517 -10.23 10.79 19.63
CA ASN A 517 -10.75 11.33 20.88
C ASN A 517 -12.25 11.67 20.82
N ALA A 518 -12.94 11.37 19.73
CA ALA A 518 -14.40 11.47 19.65
C ALA A 518 -15.05 10.57 20.71
N THR A 519 -16.08 11.09 21.39
CA THR A 519 -16.79 10.32 22.41
C THR A 519 -17.60 9.20 21.75
N THR A 520 -18.49 9.56 20.83
CA THR A 520 -19.31 8.64 20.02
C THR A 520 -19.00 8.86 18.54
N ILE A 521 -18.73 7.77 17.82
CA ILE A 521 -18.57 7.76 16.37
C ILE A 521 -19.74 6.98 15.75
N VAL A 522 -20.44 7.63 14.83
CA VAL A 522 -21.48 7.03 13.98
C VAL A 522 -20.93 6.90 12.57
N ALA A 523 -21.04 5.73 11.95
CA ALA A 523 -20.61 5.49 10.58
C ALA A 523 -21.80 5.12 9.68
N ILE A 524 -21.92 5.77 8.54
CA ILE A 524 -22.91 5.46 7.50
C ILE A 524 -22.14 5.24 6.21
N ASN A 525 -22.17 4.01 5.70
CA ASN A 525 -21.43 3.63 4.50
C ASN A 525 -22.18 2.52 3.77
N ASN A 526 -22.11 2.49 2.44
CA ASN A 526 -22.70 1.43 1.63
C ASN A 526 -21.81 0.16 1.60
N ASP A 527 -20.51 0.30 1.83
CA ASP A 527 -19.58 -0.83 1.94
C ASP A 527 -19.58 -1.41 3.36
N PRO A 528 -20.15 -2.61 3.61
CA PRO A 528 -20.21 -3.23 4.93
C PRO A 528 -18.82 -3.50 5.54
N ASN A 529 -17.76 -3.52 4.73
CA ASN A 529 -16.40 -3.82 5.17
C ASN A 529 -15.54 -2.57 5.40
N ALA A 530 -16.11 -1.37 5.20
CA ALA A 530 -15.41 -0.13 5.44
C ALA A 530 -14.80 -0.10 6.85
N LYS A 531 -13.49 0.18 6.94
CA LYS A 531 -12.71 0.23 8.20
C LYS A 531 -13.33 1.11 9.27
N ILE A 532 -14.08 2.13 8.86
CA ILE A 532 -14.77 3.03 9.78
C ILE A 532 -15.70 2.27 10.72
N PHE A 533 -16.35 1.17 10.28
CA PHE A 533 -17.24 0.38 11.13
C PHE A 533 -16.50 -0.31 12.28
N LYS A 534 -15.27 -0.78 12.04
CA LYS A 534 -14.40 -1.34 13.10
C LYS A 534 -13.98 -0.27 14.13
N ASN A 535 -14.13 1.00 13.78
CA ASN A 535 -13.73 2.18 14.53
C ASN A 535 -14.92 3.08 14.95
N ALA A 536 -16.16 2.58 14.81
CA ALA A 536 -17.37 3.30 15.14
C ALA A 536 -18.11 2.64 16.31
N ASP A 537 -18.83 3.46 17.08
CA ASP A 537 -19.70 3.00 18.15
C ASP A 537 -21.02 2.48 17.58
N TYR A 538 -21.57 3.22 16.63
CA TYR A 538 -22.78 2.87 15.90
C TYR A 538 -22.53 2.90 14.39
N GLY A 539 -23.27 2.10 13.62
CA GLY A 539 -23.24 2.29 12.17
C GLY A 539 -24.40 1.68 11.42
N ILE A 540 -24.65 2.22 10.23
CA ILE A 540 -25.67 1.76 9.29
C ILE A 540 -24.98 1.40 7.97
N VAL A 541 -25.26 0.20 7.47
CA VAL A 541 -24.83 -0.21 6.13
C VAL A 541 -25.98 0.06 5.16
N GLY A 542 -25.82 1.04 4.26
CA GLY A 542 -26.88 1.43 3.34
C GLY A 542 -26.50 2.58 2.39
N ASP A 543 -27.37 2.85 1.42
CA ASP A 543 -27.19 3.97 0.50
C ASP A 543 -27.32 5.31 1.25
N LEU A 544 -26.31 6.17 1.12
CA LEU A 544 -26.29 7.50 1.71
C LEU A 544 -27.47 8.36 1.24
N LYS A 545 -27.91 8.21 -0.01
CA LYS A 545 -29.03 8.98 -0.56
C LYS A 545 -30.38 8.57 0.05
N GLU A 546 -30.46 7.40 0.66
CA GLU A 546 -31.65 6.92 1.37
C GLU A 546 -31.54 7.18 2.87
N ILE A 547 -30.40 6.87 3.49
CA ILE A 547 -30.20 6.98 4.94
C ILE A 547 -30.11 8.42 5.41
N LEU A 548 -29.41 9.32 4.70
CA LEU A 548 -29.20 10.69 5.18
C LEU A 548 -30.49 11.51 5.25
N PRO A 549 -31.41 11.48 4.27
CA PRO A 549 -32.70 12.16 4.41
C PRO A 549 -33.55 11.63 5.57
N LEU A 550 -33.60 10.31 5.76
CA LEU A 550 -34.34 9.69 6.86
C LEU A 550 -33.77 10.12 8.22
N LEU A 551 -32.43 10.09 8.35
CA LEU A 551 -31.76 10.53 9.58
C LEU A 551 -31.99 12.02 9.84
N THR A 552 -31.92 12.85 8.79
CA THR A 552 -32.19 14.29 8.89
C THR A 552 -33.61 14.53 9.42
N ALA A 553 -34.61 13.86 8.86
CA ALA A 553 -36.00 13.96 9.30
C ALA A 553 -36.21 13.46 10.74
N ALA A 554 -35.50 12.40 11.15
CA ALA A 554 -35.62 11.83 12.51
C ALA A 554 -34.97 12.71 13.59
N LEU A 555 -34.02 13.58 13.21
CA LEU A 555 -33.38 14.56 14.10
C LEU A 555 -34.09 15.94 14.07
N ASP A 556 -34.98 16.16 13.12
CA ASP A 556 -35.76 17.38 13.01
C ASP A 556 -36.94 17.36 13.99
N ASN A 557 -37.00 18.39 14.84
CA ASN A 557 -38.09 18.62 15.77
C ASN A 557 -39.07 19.72 15.30
N GLY A 558 -38.89 20.24 14.08
CA GLY A 558 -39.72 21.28 13.49
C GLY A 558 -39.47 22.69 14.02
N GLU A 559 -38.48 22.87 14.90
CA GLU A 559 -38.11 24.16 15.50
C GLU A 559 -36.67 24.56 15.15
N PRO A 560 -36.37 25.86 15.01
CA PRO A 560 -34.99 26.34 14.85
C PRO A 560 -34.11 25.90 16.02
N LYS A 561 -32.88 25.47 15.73
CA LYS A 561 -31.92 25.05 16.76
C LYS A 561 -31.53 26.22 17.66
N LYS A 562 -31.58 26.01 18.97
CA LYS A 562 -31.10 26.98 19.96
C LYS A 562 -29.57 27.00 19.99
N GLU A 563 -28.99 28.09 20.46
CA GLU A 563 -27.53 28.17 20.62
C GLU A 563 -27.06 27.10 21.63
N ALA A 564 -26.08 26.29 21.22
CA ALA A 564 -25.55 25.24 22.08
C ALA A 564 -24.79 25.84 23.28
N PRO A 565 -24.95 25.27 24.49
CA PRO A 565 -24.15 25.67 25.63
C PRO A 565 -22.66 25.37 25.38
N PRO A 566 -21.74 25.96 26.17
CA PRO A 566 -20.31 25.63 26.07
C PRO A 566 -20.07 24.12 26.18
N MET A 567 -19.25 23.58 25.28
CA MET A 567 -19.00 22.14 25.16
C MET A 567 -18.62 21.51 26.50
N LYS A 568 -19.45 20.59 27.00
CA LYS A 568 -19.11 19.71 28.12
C LYS A 568 -18.77 18.32 27.57
N LYS A 569 -17.53 17.89 27.77
CA LYS A 569 -17.06 16.59 27.26
C LYS A 569 -17.80 15.45 27.95
N MET A 570 -18.50 14.63 27.17
CA MET A 570 -19.18 13.43 27.64
C MET A 570 -18.17 12.32 27.94
N LYS A 571 -18.43 11.51 28.97
CA LYS A 571 -17.60 10.35 29.30
C LYS A 571 -17.82 9.26 28.26
N ARG A 572 -16.75 8.80 27.61
CA ARG A 572 -16.82 7.69 26.67
C ARG A 572 -17.17 6.40 27.40
N ALA A 573 -18.25 5.74 26.98
CA ALA A 573 -18.59 4.39 27.41
C ALA A 573 -17.61 3.41 26.75
N VAL A 574 -16.53 3.05 27.44
CA VAL A 574 -15.59 2.03 26.96
C VAL A 574 -16.24 0.67 27.22
N PRO A 575 -16.49 -0.16 26.20
CA PRO A 575 -16.91 -1.54 26.42
C PRO A 575 -15.89 -2.21 27.35
N LYS A 576 -16.34 -2.86 28.43
CA LYS A 576 -15.42 -3.64 29.29
C LYS A 576 -14.70 -4.63 28.39
N LYS A 577 -13.37 -4.69 28.49
CA LYS A 577 -12.57 -5.73 27.85
C LYS A 577 -13.22 -7.06 28.26
N VAL A 578 -13.72 -7.83 27.29
CA VAL A 578 -14.17 -9.19 27.58
C VAL A 578 -12.89 -9.93 27.93
N VAL A 579 -12.60 -10.01 29.23
CA VAL A 579 -11.58 -10.90 29.73
C VAL A 579 -12.14 -12.28 29.46
N PRO A 580 -11.45 -13.12 28.68
CA PRO A 580 -11.94 -14.46 28.46
C PRO A 580 -12.05 -15.18 29.82
N ASN A 581 -13.21 -15.76 30.10
CA ASN A 581 -13.52 -16.36 31.40
C ASN A 581 -13.18 -17.85 31.38
N TRP A 582 -11.93 -18.19 31.10
CA TRP A 582 -11.43 -19.56 31.23
C TRP A 582 -10.52 -19.67 32.46
N LYS A 583 -10.60 -20.81 33.15
CA LYS A 583 -9.83 -21.11 34.36
C LYS A 583 -8.35 -21.28 34.01
N HIS A 584 -7.47 -20.70 34.83
CA HIS A 584 -6.03 -20.76 34.63
C HIS A 584 -5.52 -22.14 35.05
N HIS A 585 -4.65 -22.74 34.23
CA HIS A 585 -4.02 -24.01 34.53
C HIS A 585 -2.52 -23.86 34.44
N VAL A 586 -1.82 -24.21 35.52
CA VAL A 586 -0.39 -24.00 35.68
C VAL A 586 0.31 -25.34 35.91
N CYS A 587 1.34 -25.62 35.13
CA CYS A 587 2.20 -26.78 35.31
C CYS A 587 2.95 -26.68 36.63
N ASN A 588 2.76 -27.66 37.52
CA ASN A 588 3.39 -27.69 38.83
C ASN A 588 4.92 -27.96 38.75
N GLY A 589 5.40 -28.48 37.63
CA GLY A 589 6.84 -28.74 37.40
C GLY A 589 7.66 -27.50 37.04
N CYS A 590 7.15 -26.64 36.16
CA CYS A 590 7.91 -25.49 35.64
C CYS A 590 7.20 -24.14 35.72
N GLY A 591 5.94 -24.10 36.18
CA GLY A 591 5.14 -22.89 36.25
C GLY A 591 4.61 -22.40 34.91
N TYR A 592 4.70 -23.20 33.85
CA TYR A 592 4.09 -22.87 32.55
C TYR A 592 2.57 -22.75 32.67
N GLU A 593 2.01 -21.64 32.21
CA GLU A 593 0.58 -21.37 32.22
C GLU A 593 -0.01 -21.66 30.84
N TYR A 594 -1.00 -22.53 30.77
CA TYR A 594 -1.72 -22.80 29.53
C TYR A 594 -2.72 -21.68 29.25
N ASP A 595 -2.60 -21.03 28.09
CA ASP A 595 -3.53 -20.01 27.61
C ASP A 595 -4.41 -20.58 26.48
N PRO A 596 -5.70 -20.89 26.75
CA PRO A 596 -6.67 -21.28 25.73
C PRO A 596 -6.74 -20.32 24.55
N GLY A 597 -6.46 -19.02 24.71
CA GLY A 597 -6.44 -18.07 23.59
C GLY A 597 -5.30 -18.31 22.60
N VAL A 598 -4.25 -19.02 23.01
CA VAL A 598 -3.04 -19.33 22.24
C VAL A 598 -2.99 -20.80 21.84
N GLY A 599 -3.47 -21.71 22.69
CA GLY A 599 -3.33 -23.16 22.50
C GLY A 599 -1.88 -23.64 22.66
N ASP A 600 -1.58 -24.83 22.13
CA ASP A 600 -0.22 -25.36 21.99
C ASP A 600 -0.05 -26.04 20.62
N PRO A 601 0.35 -25.27 19.58
CA PRO A 601 0.47 -25.77 18.22
C PRO A 601 1.53 -26.87 18.02
N GLU A 602 2.57 -26.92 18.87
CA GLU A 602 3.59 -27.97 18.79
C GLU A 602 3.08 -29.29 19.37
N GLY A 603 2.17 -29.22 20.36
CA GLY A 603 1.40 -30.34 20.90
C GLY A 603 0.06 -30.61 20.21
N GLU A 604 -0.17 -30.06 19.02
CA GLU A 604 -1.42 -30.19 18.23
C GLU A 604 -2.71 -29.64 18.91
N VAL A 605 -2.58 -28.78 19.92
CA VAL A 605 -3.70 -28.13 20.61
C VAL A 605 -4.02 -26.79 19.96
N ARG A 606 -5.24 -26.64 19.43
CA ARG A 606 -5.64 -25.43 18.69
C ARG A 606 -5.93 -24.24 19.62
N PRO A 607 -5.69 -22.99 19.19
CA PRO A 607 -6.21 -21.82 19.88
C PRO A 607 -7.74 -21.92 20.03
N GLY A 608 -8.23 -21.64 21.24
CA GLY A 608 -9.62 -21.76 21.68
C GLY A 608 -9.92 -23.05 22.48
N THR A 609 -8.98 -23.99 22.57
CA THR A 609 -9.19 -25.27 23.28
C THR A 609 -9.09 -25.04 24.79
N LEU A 610 -10.14 -25.37 25.55
CA LEU A 610 -10.10 -25.28 27.01
C LEU A 610 -9.18 -26.39 27.57
N PHE A 611 -8.57 -26.15 28.73
CA PHE A 611 -7.63 -27.10 29.32
C PHE A 611 -8.22 -28.52 29.50
N ASN A 612 -9.49 -28.61 29.85
CA ASN A 612 -10.20 -29.87 30.00
C ASN A 612 -10.35 -30.65 28.68
N ASP A 613 -10.37 -29.95 27.54
CA ASP A 613 -10.58 -30.52 26.21
C ASP A 613 -9.26 -30.91 25.50
N ILE A 614 -8.11 -30.68 26.15
CA ILE A 614 -6.79 -31.13 25.66
C ILE A 614 -6.70 -32.67 25.77
N PRO A 615 -6.10 -33.40 24.80
CA PRO A 615 -5.84 -34.84 24.92
C PRO A 615 -5.03 -35.21 26.18
N GLU A 616 -5.26 -36.38 26.78
CA GLU A 616 -4.51 -36.81 27.99
C GLU A 616 -3.01 -37.00 27.71
N GLU A 617 -2.66 -37.43 26.50
CA GLU A 617 -1.28 -37.58 26.01
C GLU A 617 -0.53 -36.25 25.74
N TRP A 618 -1.19 -35.10 25.92
CA TRP A 618 -0.53 -33.80 25.79
C TRP A 618 0.42 -33.56 26.98
N THR A 619 1.60 -33.03 26.68
CA THR A 619 2.63 -32.74 27.69
C THR A 619 2.97 -31.25 27.71
N CYS A 620 3.41 -30.76 28.87
CA CYS A 620 3.80 -29.38 29.06
C CYS A 620 4.91 -28.98 28.05
N PRO A 621 4.69 -28.00 27.17
CA PRO A 621 5.66 -27.66 26.12
C PRO A 621 6.97 -27.08 26.70
N ALA A 622 6.97 -26.61 27.94
CA ALA A 622 8.15 -26.07 28.60
C ALA A 622 9.05 -27.12 29.28
N CYS A 623 8.49 -28.25 29.73
CA CYS A 623 9.24 -29.21 30.56
C CYS A 623 8.92 -30.69 30.32
N GLY A 624 7.95 -31.00 29.46
CA GLY A 624 7.58 -32.38 29.10
C GLY A 624 6.77 -33.13 30.15
N GLU A 625 6.34 -32.48 31.24
CA GLU A 625 5.49 -33.10 32.26
C GLU A 625 4.09 -33.41 31.70
N GLU A 626 3.46 -34.47 32.20
CA GLU A 626 2.13 -34.91 31.76
C GLU A 626 1.04 -33.89 32.15
N LYS A 627 -0.09 -33.93 31.45
CA LYS A 627 -1.23 -33.02 31.66
C LYS A 627 -1.76 -33.04 33.11
N ASP A 628 -1.65 -34.17 33.80
CA ASP A 628 -2.09 -34.34 35.19
C ASP A 628 -1.25 -33.54 36.21
N MET A 629 -0.06 -33.08 35.80
CA MET A 629 0.80 -32.20 36.59
C MET A 629 0.39 -30.73 36.52
N PHE A 630 -0.68 -30.37 35.79
CA PHE A 630 -1.26 -29.03 35.83
C PHE A 630 -2.33 -28.91 36.90
N ILE A 631 -2.26 -27.82 37.66
CA ILE A 631 -3.25 -27.46 38.67
C ILE A 631 -4.06 -26.26 38.19
N GLU A 632 -5.35 -26.26 38.52
CA GLU A 632 -6.20 -25.07 38.37
C GLU A 632 -5.73 -24.00 39.37
N ALA A 633 -5.34 -22.82 38.87
CA ALA A 633 -4.74 -21.73 39.64
C ALA A 633 -5.73 -20.60 39.97
#